data_AF-A0A950SQN3-F1
#
_entry.id   AF-A0A950SQN3-F1
#
_cell.length_a   1.000
_cell.length_b   1.000
_cell.length_c   1.000
_cell.angle_alpha   90.00
_cell.angle_beta   90.00
_cell.angle_gamma   90.00
#
_symmetry.space_group_name_H-M   'P 1'
#
loop_
_entity.id
_entity.type
_entity.pdbx_description
1 polymer ?
#
loop_
_entity_poly.entity_id
_entity_poly.type
_entity_poly.pdbx_seq_one_letter_code
_entity_poly.pdbx_strand_id
1 'polypeptide(L)'
;MARASTSSGRARRRTRRRTSPPIPYPSGRSTTSSSFDTALFGAAHAMRCSLDFFGANHLLFASDSPFDPEKGPGYIRATIANLESLELSEADRQAIYAGNARRVLGVRMSGQ
;
A
#
# COMPACT_ATOMS: atom_id res chain seq x y z
N MET A 1 -14.84 39.39 45.36
CA MET A 1 -14.05 39.88 44.20
C MET A 1 -12.59 39.53 44.46
N ALA A 2 -11.74 38.93 43.62
CA ALA A 2 -11.84 38.38 42.28
C ALA A 2 -10.66 37.40 42.07
N ARG A 3 -10.97 36.26 41.43
CA ARG A 3 -10.21 35.40 40.50
C ARG A 3 -8.75 34.98 40.75
N ALA A 4 -8.58 33.66 40.65
CA ALA A 4 -7.34 32.92 40.45
C ALA A 4 -6.58 33.31 39.17
N SER A 5 -5.25 33.16 39.19
CA SER A 5 -4.38 33.21 38.02
C SER A 5 -3.60 31.90 37.92
N THR A 6 -3.94 31.09 36.93
CA THR A 6 -3.17 29.95 36.43
C THR A 6 -3.03 30.10 34.93
N SER A 7 -1.80 30.12 34.41
CA SER A 7 -1.46 29.75 33.02
C SER A 7 0.07 29.62 32.93
N SER A 8 0.69 28.72 32.18
CA SER A 8 0.21 27.78 31.19
C SER A 8 1.27 26.69 31.00
N GLY A 9 0.95 25.43 31.28
CA GLY A 9 1.75 24.29 30.83
C GLY A 9 1.44 24.02 29.35
N ARG A 10 2.38 24.33 28.45
CA ARG A 10 2.24 24.07 27.01
C ARG A 10 2.47 22.59 26.73
N ALA A 11 1.38 21.81 26.77
CA ALA A 11 1.40 20.41 26.38
C ALA A 11 1.76 20.27 24.89
N ARG A 12 2.89 19.63 24.59
CA ARG A 12 3.27 19.18 23.25
C ARG A 12 2.24 18.17 22.75
N ARG A 13 1.35 18.62 21.88
CA ARG A 13 0.35 17.79 21.20
C ARG A 13 1.08 16.83 20.25
N ARG A 14 1.31 15.58 20.70
CA ARG A 14 1.71 14.46 19.84
C ARG A 14 0.65 14.32 18.76
N THR A 15 1.00 14.63 17.51
CA THR A 15 0.16 14.36 16.35
C THR A 15 0.12 12.86 16.13
N ARG A 16 -0.81 12.19 16.82
CA ARG A 16 -1.19 10.81 16.52
C ARG A 16 -1.68 10.82 15.07
N ARG A 17 -0.93 10.17 14.17
CA ARG A 17 -1.38 9.93 12.79
C ARG A 17 -2.79 9.37 12.88
N ARG A 18 -3.78 10.11 12.39
CA ARG A 18 -5.13 9.56 12.15
C ARG A 18 -4.97 8.59 10.99
N THR A 19 -4.77 7.32 11.30
CA THR A 19 -5.16 6.25 10.38
C THR A 19 -6.67 6.27 10.36
N SER A 20 -7.24 6.98 9.39
CA SER A 20 -8.67 6.85 9.09
C SER A 20 -8.96 5.36 8.88
N PRO A 21 -10.07 4.81 9.39
CA PRO A 21 -10.45 3.45 9.03
C PRO A 21 -10.55 3.37 7.49
N PRO A 22 -10.11 2.27 6.86
CA PRO A 22 -10.27 2.08 5.43
C PRO A 22 -11.75 2.28 5.08
N ILE A 23 -12.02 3.01 4.00
CA ILE A 23 -13.39 3.23 3.53
C ILE A 23 -13.98 1.84 3.26
N PRO A 24 -15.11 1.46 3.89
CA PRO A 24 -15.67 0.13 3.69
C PRO A 24 -15.99 -0.07 2.22
N TYR A 25 -15.51 -1.18 1.64
CA TYR A 25 -16.05 -1.64 0.37
C TYR A 25 -17.55 -1.89 0.53
N PRO A 26 -18.39 -1.50 -0.45
CA PRO A 26 -19.80 -1.80 -0.42
C PRO A 26 -19.98 -3.33 -0.32
N SER A 27 -20.48 -3.76 0.82
CA SER A 27 -20.75 -5.15 1.17
C SER A 27 -21.80 -5.73 0.22
N GLY A 28 -21.36 -6.46 -0.81
CA GLY A 28 -22.31 -7.07 -1.75
C GLY A 28 -21.72 -7.83 -2.96
N ARG A 29 -20.41 -7.75 -3.24
CA ARG A 29 -19.76 -8.59 -4.27
C ARG A 29 -18.67 -9.44 -3.67
N SER A 30 -18.60 -10.71 -4.07
CA SER A 30 -17.46 -11.58 -3.80
C SER A 30 -16.16 -10.85 -4.14
N THR A 31 -15.26 -10.74 -3.18
CA THR A 31 -13.96 -10.08 -3.28
C THR A 31 -12.99 -10.77 -4.26
N THR A 32 -13.44 -11.82 -4.93
CA THR A 32 -12.71 -12.56 -5.96
C THR A 32 -12.54 -11.79 -7.28
N SER A 33 -13.37 -10.78 -7.58
CA SER A 33 -13.48 -10.27 -8.95
C SER A 33 -12.52 -9.16 -9.36
N SER A 34 -11.86 -8.45 -8.43
CA SER A 34 -11.08 -7.26 -8.79
C SER A 34 -9.74 -7.23 -8.05
N SER A 35 -8.66 -7.21 -8.83
CA SER A 35 -7.28 -7.04 -8.36
C SER A 35 -6.70 -5.80 -9.03
N PHE A 36 -5.88 -5.07 -8.29
CA PHE A 36 -5.23 -3.84 -8.74
C PHE A 36 -3.73 -4.06 -8.77
N ASP A 37 -3.03 -3.39 -9.67
CA ASP A 37 -1.58 -3.54 -9.79
C ASP A 37 -0.82 -2.32 -9.27
N THR A 38 0.51 -2.43 -9.25
CA THR A 38 1.43 -1.44 -8.69
C THR A 38 2.25 -0.72 -9.76
N ALA A 39 1.84 -0.75 -11.02
CA ALA A 39 2.47 -0.01 -12.10
C ALA A 39 2.12 1.49 -12.02
N LEU A 40 2.65 2.15 -10.98
CA LEU A 40 2.37 3.55 -10.65
C LEU A 40 3.54 4.48 -11.03
N PHE A 41 4.45 4.02 -11.90
CA PHE A 41 5.57 4.81 -12.43
C PHE A 41 6.41 5.49 -11.33
N GLY A 42 6.64 4.80 -10.21
CA GLY A 42 7.41 5.31 -9.07
C GLY A 42 6.63 6.20 -8.09
N ALA A 43 5.32 6.42 -8.27
CA ALA A 43 4.51 7.26 -7.39
C ALA A 43 4.26 6.63 -6.00
N ALA A 44 5.16 6.90 -5.04
CA ALA A 44 5.10 6.36 -3.68
C ALA A 44 3.79 6.67 -2.92
N HIS A 45 3.23 7.87 -3.10
CA HIS A 45 1.96 8.24 -2.46
C HIS A 45 0.77 7.47 -3.02
N ALA A 46 0.78 7.18 -4.33
CA ALA A 46 -0.25 6.38 -4.96
C ALA A 46 -0.17 4.92 -4.46
N MET A 47 1.03 4.36 -4.32
CA MET A 47 1.25 3.02 -3.74
C MET A 47 0.63 2.91 -2.34
N ARG A 48 0.88 3.91 -1.49
CA ARG A 48 0.32 3.96 -0.14
C ARG A 48 -1.21 4.11 -0.15
N CYS A 49 -1.73 5.00 -1.00
CA CYS A 49 -3.18 5.20 -1.14
C CYS A 49 -3.87 3.89 -1.56
N SER A 50 -3.31 3.21 -2.56
CA SER A 50 -3.80 1.92 -3.02
C SER A 50 -3.76 0.87 -1.92
N LEU A 51 -2.68 0.81 -1.15
CA LEU A 51 -2.58 -0.13 -0.02
C LEU A 51 -3.63 0.18 1.07
N ASP A 52 -3.76 1.44 1.47
CA ASP A 52 -4.70 1.87 2.51
C ASP A 52 -6.16 1.67 2.07
N PHE A 53 -6.44 1.74 0.76
CA PHE A 53 -7.78 1.61 0.20
C PHE A 53 -8.15 0.15 -0.12
N PHE A 54 -7.34 -0.54 -0.93
CA PHE A 54 -7.60 -1.91 -1.42
C PHE A 54 -7.15 -3.00 -0.44
N GLY A 55 -6.15 -2.72 0.39
CA GLY A 55 -5.50 -3.72 1.22
C GLY A 55 -4.54 -4.63 0.43
N ALA A 56 -3.59 -5.24 1.15
CA ALA A 56 -2.52 -6.04 0.55
C ALA A 56 -3.01 -7.25 -0.25
N ASN A 57 -4.14 -7.85 0.12
CA ASN A 57 -4.71 -9.03 -0.56
C ASN A 57 -5.30 -8.76 -1.94
N HIS A 58 -5.46 -7.49 -2.32
CA HIS A 58 -6.03 -7.08 -3.60
C HIS A 58 -5.01 -6.41 -4.53
N LEU A 59 -3.75 -6.30 -4.10
CA LEU A 59 -2.68 -5.68 -4.88
C LEU A 59 -1.76 -6.73 -5.53
N LEU A 60 -1.37 -6.47 -6.77
CA LEU A 60 -0.46 -7.25 -7.59
C LEU A 60 0.81 -6.45 -7.88
N PHE A 61 1.96 -7.10 -7.84
CA PHE A 61 3.19 -6.49 -8.33
C PHE A 61 3.16 -6.32 -9.85
N ALA A 62 3.39 -5.09 -10.33
CA ALA A 62 3.59 -4.77 -11.74
C ALA A 62 4.44 -3.50 -11.88
N SER A 63 5.13 -3.35 -13.01
CA SER A 63 6.00 -2.20 -13.30
C SER A 63 5.76 -1.55 -14.66
N ASP A 64 4.87 -2.12 -15.48
CA ASP A 64 4.64 -1.71 -16.87
C ASP A 64 5.95 -1.60 -17.68
N SER A 65 6.79 -2.62 -17.58
CA SER A 65 7.99 -2.73 -18.41
C SER A 65 7.61 -3.13 -19.84
N PRO A 66 8.20 -2.53 -20.88
CA PRO A 66 9.46 -1.78 -20.89
C PRO A 66 9.33 -0.24 -20.98
N PHE A 67 8.23 0.38 -20.52
CA PHE A 67 7.92 1.79 -20.81
C PHE A 67 8.68 2.83 -19.98
N ASP A 68 9.57 2.40 -19.10
CA ASP A 68 10.49 3.26 -18.35
C ASP A 68 11.56 3.90 -19.26
N PRO A 69 12.09 5.10 -18.93
CA PRO A 69 13.19 5.72 -19.69
C PRO A 69 14.45 4.87 -19.85
N GLU A 70 14.72 3.94 -18.92
CA GLU A 70 15.81 2.95 -19.03
C GLU A 70 15.39 1.67 -19.76
N LYS A 71 14.23 1.66 -20.41
CA LYS A 71 13.62 0.51 -21.12
C LYS A 71 13.18 -0.64 -20.21
N GLY A 72 12.73 -0.32 -19.00
CA GLY A 72 12.06 -1.25 -18.07
C GLY A 72 12.64 -1.31 -16.64
N PRO A 73 13.97 -1.40 -16.46
CA PRO A 73 14.57 -1.60 -15.14
C PRO A 73 14.26 -0.51 -14.11
N GLY A 74 14.08 0.75 -14.53
CA GLY A 74 13.86 1.87 -13.63
C GLY A 74 12.56 1.72 -12.82
N TYR A 75 11.43 1.52 -13.49
CA TYR A 75 10.14 1.32 -12.80
C TYR A 75 10.09 0.03 -11.97
N ILE A 76 10.78 -1.05 -12.38
CA ILE A 76 10.89 -2.25 -11.53
C ILE A 76 11.55 -1.89 -10.19
N ARG A 77 12.72 -1.24 -10.23
CA ARG A 77 13.44 -0.84 -9.01
C ARG A 77 12.64 0.15 -8.17
N ALA A 78 11.99 1.13 -8.81
CA ALA A 78 11.17 2.12 -8.13
C ALA A 78 9.97 1.49 -7.42
N THR A 79 9.26 0.56 -8.06
CA THR A 79 8.13 -0.15 -7.43
C THR A 79 8.60 -1.01 -6.26
N ILE A 80 9.73 -1.72 -6.39
CA ILE A 80 10.33 -2.50 -5.29
C ILE A 80 10.69 -1.58 -4.12
N ALA A 81 11.43 -0.49 -4.37
CA ALA A 81 11.82 0.47 -3.34
C ALA A 81 10.61 1.10 -2.64
N ASN A 82 9.54 1.41 -3.39
CA ASN A 82 8.30 1.90 -2.82
C ASN A 82 7.67 0.88 -1.88
N LEU A 83 7.56 -0.40 -2.27
CA LEU A 83 7.03 -1.46 -1.41
C LEU A 83 7.92 -1.71 -0.18
N GLU A 84 9.23 -1.63 -0.33
CA GLU A 84 10.19 -1.80 0.76
C GLU A 84 10.14 -0.66 1.78
N SER A 85 9.84 0.55 1.32
CA SER A 85 9.65 1.71 2.20
C SER A 85 8.37 1.63 3.05
N LEU A 86 7.43 0.75 2.68
CA LEU A 86 6.23 0.51 3.46
C LEU A 86 6.54 -0.49 4.58
N GLU A 87 6.03 -0.21 5.78
CA GLU A 87 6.14 -1.08 6.96
C GLU A 87 5.17 -2.27 6.86
N LEU A 88 5.25 -3.03 5.76
CA LEU A 88 4.44 -4.21 5.49
C LEU A 88 4.95 -5.43 6.25
N SER A 89 4.01 -6.28 6.69
CA SER A 89 4.36 -7.62 7.15
C SER A 89 4.98 -8.44 6.02
N GLU A 90 5.80 -9.42 6.36
CA GLU A 90 6.40 -10.30 5.34
C GLU A 90 5.33 -11.06 4.55
N ALA A 91 4.25 -11.48 5.21
CA ALA A 91 3.13 -12.15 4.56
C ALA A 91 2.45 -11.25 3.51
N ASP A 92 2.19 -9.98 3.85
CA ASP A 92 1.57 -9.02 2.92
C ASP A 92 2.50 -8.71 1.74
N ARG A 93 3.81 -8.57 2.01
CA ARG A 93 4.82 -8.33 0.99
C ARG A 93 4.88 -9.48 -0.02
N GLN A 94 4.91 -10.73 0.47
CA GLN A 94 4.90 -11.92 -0.37
C GLN A 94 3.58 -12.10 -1.13
N ALA A 95 2.46 -11.72 -0.51
CA ALA A 95 1.16 -11.71 -1.18
C ALA A 95 1.17 -10.75 -2.38
N ILE A 96 1.67 -9.52 -2.21
CA ILE A 96 1.75 -8.53 -3.29
C ILE A 96 2.75 -8.97 -4.38
N TYR A 97 3.93 -9.45 -4.00
CA TYR A 97 4.96 -9.84 -4.98
C TYR A 97 4.55 -11.00 -5.87
N ALA A 98 3.88 -12.02 -5.33
CA ALA A 98 3.52 -13.20 -6.12
C ALA A 98 2.26 -13.92 -5.67
N GLY A 99 1.94 -13.94 -4.37
CA GLY A 99 0.84 -14.75 -3.83
C GLY A 99 -0.53 -14.43 -4.46
N ASN A 100 -0.83 -13.14 -4.60
CA ASN A 100 -2.07 -12.66 -5.21
C ASN A 100 -2.10 -12.97 -6.71
N ALA A 101 -0.97 -12.77 -7.42
CA ALA A 101 -0.87 -13.09 -8.84
C ALA A 101 -1.10 -14.58 -9.10
N ARG A 102 -0.52 -15.47 -8.28
CA ARG A 102 -0.75 -16.92 -8.36
C ARG A 102 -2.22 -17.28 -8.18
N ARG A 103 -2.90 -16.66 -7.21
CA ARG A 103 -4.32 -16.88 -6.95
C ARG A 103 -5.21 -16.39 -8.10
N VAL A 104 -4.92 -15.22 -8.65
CA VAL A 104 -5.74 -14.57 -9.69
C VAL A 104 -5.51 -15.19 -11.07
N LEU A 105 -4.25 -15.47 -11.41
CA LEU A 105 -3.86 -15.97 -12.73
C LEU A 105 -3.83 -17.50 -12.80
N GLY A 106 -4.00 -18.20 -11.68
CA GLY A 106 -3.93 -19.66 -11.62
C GLY A 106 -2.54 -20.24 -11.88
N VAL A 107 -1.49 -19.41 -11.78
CA VAL A 107 -0.11 -19.81 -12.11
C VAL A 107 0.47 -20.62 -10.95
N ARG A 108 0.91 -21.85 -11.26
CA ARG A 108 1.73 -22.66 -10.35
C ARG A 108 3.20 -22.38 -10.65
N MET A 109 4.00 -22.13 -9.62
CA MET A 109 5.44 -22.03 -9.83
C MET A 109 6.01 -23.43 -10.04
N SER A 110 6.68 -23.64 -11.16
CA SER A 110 7.44 -24.84 -11.43
C SER A 110 8.69 -24.81 -10.54
N GLY A 111 8.73 -25.63 -9.49
CA GLY A 111 9.96 -25.85 -8.69
C GLY A 111 9.92 -25.40 -7.23
N GLN A 112 8.85 -25.73 -6.50
CA GLN A 112 8.90 -25.88 -5.04
C GLN A 112 8.53 -27.31 -4.66
#